data_AF-A0A846S0X5-F1
#
_entry.id   AF-A0A846S0X5-F1
#
_cell.length_a   1.000
_cell.length_b   1.000
_cell.length_c   1.000
_cell.angle_alpha   90.00
_cell.angle_beta   90.00
_cell.angle_gamma   90.00
#
_symmetry.space_group_name_H-M   'P 1'
#
loop_
_entity.id
_entity.type
_entity.pdbx_description
1 polymer ?
#
loop_
_entity_poly.entity_id
_entity_poly.type
_entity_poly.pdbx_seq_one_letter_code
_entity_poly.pdbx_strand_id
1 'polypeptide(L)'
;MAGREQEWVDIAAKYGLKEDRLDRVASFWHTDSDLGIEVEVVADMTKSRLAGFTTYISTERAFLELFDRYEADGLVPPRPRRS
;
A
#
# COMPACT_ATOMS: atom_id res chain seq x y z
N MET A 1 -12.37 -7.68 -6.75
CA MET A 1 -11.77 -9.01 -6.48
C MET A 1 -12.64 -9.81 -5.52
N ALA A 2 -13.59 -10.59 -6.04
CA ALA A 2 -14.47 -11.44 -5.23
C ALA A 2 -14.07 -12.92 -5.38
N GLY A 3 -14.21 -13.72 -4.32
CA GLY A 3 -13.97 -15.16 -4.39
C GLY A 3 -12.49 -15.56 -4.34
N ARG A 4 -11.60 -14.66 -3.90
CA ARG A 4 -10.14 -14.89 -3.79
C ARG A 4 -9.67 -15.03 -2.34
N GLU A 5 -10.60 -15.14 -1.41
CA GLU A 5 -10.34 -15.19 0.02
C GLU A 5 -9.47 -16.40 0.38
N GLN A 6 -9.79 -17.57 -0.19
CA GLN A 6 -9.02 -18.79 0.06
C GLN A 6 -7.57 -18.69 -0.46
N GLU A 7 -7.37 -18.07 -1.63
CA GLU A 7 -6.02 -17.87 -2.18
C GLU A 7 -5.17 -17.00 -1.25
N TRP A 8 -5.77 -15.96 -0.66
CA TRP A 8 -5.08 -15.13 0.32
C TRP A 8 -4.77 -15.89 1.62
N VAL A 9 -5.70 -16.71 2.13
CA VAL A 9 -5.47 -17.58 3.28
C VAL A 9 -4.28 -18.52 3.04
N ASP A 10 -4.21 -19.14 1.86
CA ASP A 10 -3.12 -20.05 1.50
C ASP A 10 -1.77 -19.32 1.41
N ILE A 11 -1.76 -18.09 0.87
CA ILE A 11 -0.58 -17.22 0.83
C ILE A 11 -0.16 -16.82 2.26
N ALA A 12 -1.11 -16.37 3.08
CA ALA A 12 -0.86 -15.94 4.45
C ALA A 12 -0.27 -17.09 5.28
N ALA A 13 -0.83 -18.30 5.15
CA ALA A 13 -0.31 -19.50 5.80
C ALA A 13 1.10 -19.86 5.31
N LYS A 14 1.34 -19.82 3.99
CA LYS A 14 2.64 -20.15 3.39
C LYS A 14 3.77 -19.22 3.87
N TYR A 15 3.49 -17.93 4.02
CA TYR A 15 4.49 -16.93 4.38
C TYR A 15 4.43 -16.50 5.86
N GLY A 16 3.51 -17.04 6.66
CA GLY A 16 3.34 -16.68 8.07
C GLY A 16 2.90 -15.22 8.28
N LEU A 17 2.01 -14.72 7.42
CA LEU A 17 1.54 -13.33 7.48
C LEU A 17 0.61 -13.10 8.68
N LYS A 18 0.58 -11.87 9.18
CA LYS A 18 -0.17 -11.51 10.40
C LYS A 18 -1.69 -11.49 10.24
N GLU A 19 -2.20 -11.36 9.02
CA GLU A 19 -3.63 -11.25 8.72
C GLU A 19 -3.98 -12.07 7.48
N ASP A 20 -4.87 -13.04 7.65
CA ASP A 20 -5.31 -13.99 6.61
C ASP A 20 -6.67 -13.63 6.02
N ARG A 21 -7.33 -12.58 6.53
CA ARG A 21 -8.58 -12.09 5.98
C ARG A 21 -8.34 -11.05 4.89
N LEU A 22 -8.69 -11.43 3.66
CA LEU A 22 -8.52 -10.58 2.49
C LEU A 22 -9.27 -9.24 2.61
N ASP A 23 -10.47 -9.25 3.19
CA ASP A 23 -11.31 -8.07 3.39
C ASP A 23 -10.74 -7.06 4.40
N ARG A 24 -9.78 -7.49 5.24
CA ARG A 24 -9.09 -6.62 6.21
C ARG A 24 -7.83 -5.98 5.66
N VAL A 25 -7.22 -6.58 4.66
CA VAL A 25 -5.93 -6.11 4.09
C VAL A 25 -6.09 -5.38 2.77
N ALA A 26 -7.21 -5.57 2.06
CA ALA A 26 -7.43 -4.97 0.74
C ALA A 26 -8.86 -4.43 0.57
N SER A 27 -8.97 -3.13 0.32
CA SER A 27 -10.21 -2.46 -0.07
C SER A 27 -10.27 -2.30 -1.59
N PHE A 28 -10.52 -3.40 -2.32
CA PHE A 28 -10.47 -3.40 -3.79
C PHE A 28 -11.33 -2.33 -4.47
N TRP A 29 -12.53 -2.08 -3.94
CA TRP A 29 -13.41 -1.03 -4.45
C TRP A 29 -12.78 0.36 -4.42
N HIS A 30 -11.91 0.63 -3.44
CA HIS A 30 -11.22 1.90 -3.29
C HIS A 30 -10.14 2.03 -4.37
N THR A 31 -9.36 0.99 -4.61
CA THR A 31 -8.39 0.95 -5.71
C THR A 31 -9.06 1.09 -7.07
N ASP A 32 -10.18 0.40 -7.29
CA ASP A 32 -10.97 0.52 -8.53
C ASP A 32 -11.48 1.96 -8.72
N SER A 33 -11.89 2.62 -7.62
CA SER A 33 -12.33 4.02 -7.64
C SER A 33 -11.18 4.98 -7.94
N ASP A 34 -10.03 4.83 -7.27
CA ASP A 34 -8.87 5.70 -7.44
C ASP A 34 -8.25 5.58 -8.84
N LEU A 35 -8.09 4.35 -9.35
CA LEU A 35 -7.48 4.09 -10.67
C LEU A 35 -8.46 4.26 -11.83
N GLY A 36 -9.77 4.32 -11.56
CA GLY A 36 -10.80 4.58 -12.55
C GLY A 36 -11.02 6.06 -12.85
N ILE A 37 -10.39 6.96 -12.10
CA ILE A 37 -10.48 8.41 -12.34
C ILE A 37 -9.57 8.79 -13.50
N GLU A 38 -10.13 9.43 -14.53
CA GLU A 38 -9.38 9.90 -15.72
C GLU A 38 -8.81 11.32 -15.56
N VAL A 39 -8.89 11.90 -14.37
CA VAL A 39 -8.39 13.24 -14.06
C VAL A 39 -7.34 13.21 -12.96
N GLU A 40 -6.31 14.01 -13.11
CA GLU A 40 -5.26 14.14 -12.11
C GLU A 40 -5.59 15.24 -11.10
N VAL A 41 -5.33 14.97 -9.82
CA VAL A 41 -5.50 15.94 -8.73
C VAL A 41 -4.15 16.27 -8.12
N VAL A 42 -3.72 17.53 -8.28
CA VAL A 42 -2.52 18.06 -7.63
C VAL A 42 -2.94 19.07 -6.56
N ALA A 43 -2.63 18.78 -5.31
CA ALA A 43 -2.92 19.65 -4.18
C ALA A 43 -1.75 20.62 -3.90
N ASP A 44 -2.05 21.92 -3.88
CA ASP A 44 -1.06 22.93 -3.51
C ASP A 44 -0.78 22.91 -1.99
N MET A 45 0.50 22.91 -1.64
CA MET A 45 0.99 22.90 -0.26
C MET A 45 1.49 24.28 0.21
N THR A 46 1.23 25.35 -0.53
CA THR A 46 1.73 26.70 -0.24
C THR A 46 1.24 27.18 1.13
N LYS A 47 -0.04 26.97 1.46
CA LYS A 47 -0.58 27.36 2.78
C LYS A 47 0.19 26.71 3.93
N SER A 48 0.45 25.40 3.85
CA SER A 48 1.20 24.67 4.88
C SER A 48 2.64 25.14 4.98
N ARG A 49 3.29 25.42 3.84
CA ARG A 49 4.68 25.92 3.79
C ARG A 49 4.81 27.33 4.38
N LEU A 50 3.87 28.23 4.07
CA LEU A 50 3.82 29.56 4.67
C LEU A 50 3.57 29.50 6.18
N ALA A 51 2.86 28.47 6.65
CA ALA A 51 2.65 28.20 8.08
C ALA A 51 3.84 27.48 8.76
N GLY A 52 4.95 27.26 8.05
CA GLY A 52 6.19 26.68 8.59
C GLY A 52 6.36 25.17 8.40
N PHE A 53 5.43 24.47 7.74
CA PHE A 53 5.60 23.06 7.40
C PHE A 53 6.36 22.91 6.08
N THR A 54 7.67 22.67 6.17
CA THR A 54 8.58 22.60 5.00
C THR A 54 9.07 21.19 4.68
N THR A 55 8.64 20.17 5.42
CA THR A 55 9.05 18.78 5.18
C THR A 55 8.56 18.29 3.82
N TYR A 56 9.38 17.47 3.17
CA TYR A 56 9.09 16.84 1.90
C TYR A 56 9.62 15.40 1.91
N ILE A 57 8.90 14.51 1.21
CA ILE A 57 9.37 13.17 0.87
C ILE A 57 9.01 12.91 -0.60
N SER A 58 9.92 12.26 -1.32
CA SER A 58 9.60 11.76 -2.68
C SER A 58 8.54 10.68 -2.57
N THR A 59 7.47 10.79 -3.36
CA THR A 59 6.38 9.80 -3.39
C THR A 59 6.91 8.40 -3.69
N GLU A 60 7.83 8.26 -4.65
CA GLU A 60 8.45 6.97 -4.99
C GLU A 60 9.19 6.38 -3.79
N ARG A 61 9.98 7.20 -3.09
CA ARG A 61 10.71 6.76 -1.89
C ARG A 61 9.76 6.33 -0.78
N ALA A 62 8.75 7.15 -0.48
CA ALA A 62 7.74 6.85 0.52
C ALA A 62 7.00 5.54 0.19
N PHE A 63 6.68 5.31 -1.08
CA PHE A 63 6.04 4.09 -1.55
C PHE A 63 6.93 2.87 -1.37
N LEU A 64 8.20 2.93 -1.76
CA LEU A 64 9.14 1.81 -1.60
C LEU A 64 9.41 1.50 -0.12
N GLU A 65 9.66 2.53 0.70
CA GLU A 65 9.87 2.40 2.15
C GLU A 65 8.63 1.81 2.85
N LEU A 66 7.42 2.07 2.33
CA LEU A 66 6.19 1.45 2.83
C LEU A 66 6.20 -0.07 2.65
N PHE A 67 6.63 -0.58 1.49
CA PHE A 67 6.73 -2.03 1.27
C PHE A 67 7.83 -2.66 2.11
N ASP A 68 8.98 -2.00 2.27
CA ASP A 68 10.04 -2.46 3.18
C ASP A 68 9.48 -2.67 4.60
N ARG A 69 8.67 -1.72 5.08
CA ARG A 69 7.99 -1.82 6.39
C ARG A 69 6.94 -2.94 6.41
N TYR A 70 6.11 -3.07 5.39
CA TYR A 70 5.10 -4.13 5.34
C TYR A 70 5.71 -5.54 5.33
N GLU A 71 6.85 -5.72 4.66
CA GLU A 71 7.61 -6.97 4.70
C GLU A 71 8.17 -7.24 6.10
N ALA A 72 8.81 -6.24 6.71
CA ALA A 72 9.35 -6.34 8.07
C ALA A 72 8.24 -6.63 9.11
N ASP A 73 7.05 -6.07 8.90
CA ASP A 73 5.89 -6.27 9.74
C ASP A 73 5.11 -7.55 9.38
N GLY A 74 5.51 -8.33 8.38
CA GLY A 74 4.82 -9.58 8.00
C GLY A 74 3.39 -9.36 7.50
N LEU A 75 3.12 -8.21 6.87
CA LEU A 75 1.82 -7.87 6.28
C LEU A 75 1.70 -8.32 4.83
N VAL A 76 2.82 -8.45 4.13
CA VAL A 76 2.90 -8.95 2.74
C VAL A 76 4.05 -9.96 2.62
N PRO A 77 4.02 -10.85 1.62
CA PRO A 77 5.16 -11.73 1.35
C PRO A 77 6.43 -10.92 1.05
N PRO A 78 7.62 -11.41 1.43
CA PRO A 78 8.87 -10.76 1.08
C PRO A 78 9.08 -10.77 -0.44
N ARG A 79 9.56 -9.65 -1.00
CA ARG A 79 10.01 -9.60 -2.40
C ARG A 79 11.09 -10.67 -2.65
N PRO A 80 11.11 -11.28 -3.85
CA PRO A 80 12.17 -12.20 -4.22
C PRO A 80 13.53 -11.50 -4.10
N ARG A 81 14.50 -12.13 -3.43
CA ARG A 81 15.87 -11.63 -3.45
C ARG A 81 16.37 -11.68 -4.89
N ARG A 82 16.63 -10.52 -5.49
CA ARG A 82 17.39 -10.47 -6.75
C ARG A 82 18.80 -11.00 -6.45
N SER A 83 19.16 -12.11 -7.10
CA SER A 83 20.54 -12.61 -7.14
C SER A 83 21.46 -11.64 -7.87
#